data_AF-A0A3P1WKA8-F1
#
_entry.id   AF-A0A3P1WKA8-F1
#
_cell.length_a   1.000
_cell.length_b   1.000
_cell.length_c   1.000
_cell.angle_alpha   90.00
_cell.angle_beta   90.00
_cell.angle_gamma   90.00
#
_symmetry.space_group_name_H-M   'P 1'
#
loop_
_entity.id
_entity.type
_entity.pdbx_description
1 polymer ?
#
loop_
_entity_poly.entity_id
_entity_poly.type
_entity_poly.pdbx_seq_one_letter_code
_entity_poly.pdbx_strand_id
1 'polypeptide(L)'
;MKRLLCGFAALLFAACSAGSSAEPTVEPASPSLSASPRPSELLPNTFPIDGPLTRGDNAARVVAELDRVTEHAPILKLNVSDTDATLIALGPENRVLSYRWYDGVVDSTITDFAFLGQKTFRPADFPLTQLPLMLDIADMLGVKGRVVYQVQQFRDLEVVQSVSSQPETKTVFFNEDATAVEQLGTTDPTDVERGLSTVIGTATHLLEVGFSAQRGYWAVYDRGRETVLRQRMGGLPAYIVPAQRPTGRAFLASQIDVQVITGLLPEGSCEVVVRAAEKAQPRITVGCDGTQRHYSLAGEEIHGS
;
A
#
# COMPACT_ATOMS: atom_id res chain seq x y z
N MET A 1 -5.66 -27.31 -49.57
CA MET A 1 -6.46 -28.40 -50.19
C MET A 1 -7.66 -28.67 -49.26
N LYS A 2 -8.88 -28.23 -49.62
CA LYS A 2 -10.04 -29.08 -50.02
C LYS A 2 -10.15 -30.36 -49.14
N ARG A 3 -11.23 -30.66 -48.40
CA ARG A 3 -12.67 -30.69 -48.74
C ARG A 3 -13.56 -30.64 -47.46
N LEU A 4 -14.59 -29.79 -47.42
CA LEU A 4 -16.05 -30.12 -47.33
C LEU A 4 -16.50 -31.60 -47.26
N LEU A 5 -17.44 -31.91 -46.35
CA LEU A 5 -18.82 -32.45 -46.57
C LEU A 5 -19.47 -32.69 -45.19
N CYS A 6 -20.55 -32.01 -44.77
CA CYS A 6 -21.99 -32.26 -45.03
C CYS A 6 -22.50 -33.69 -44.76
N GLY A 7 -23.50 -33.82 -43.87
CA GLY A 7 -24.29 -35.05 -43.70
C GLY A 7 -25.32 -34.98 -42.56
N PHE A 8 -26.49 -34.41 -42.85
CA PHE A 8 -27.74 -34.52 -42.06
C PHE A 8 -28.40 -35.89 -42.36
N ALA A 9 -28.92 -36.60 -41.35
CA ALA A 9 -30.06 -37.52 -41.50
C ALA A 9 -30.58 -38.03 -40.14
N ALA A 10 -31.85 -37.74 -39.87
CA ALA A 10 -32.67 -38.34 -38.82
C ALA A 10 -33.41 -39.58 -39.36
N LEU A 11 -33.72 -40.58 -38.51
CA LEU A 11 -35.07 -41.15 -38.32
C LEU A 11 -35.09 -42.41 -37.41
N LEU A 12 -35.95 -42.29 -36.39
CA LEU A 12 -36.72 -43.27 -35.59
C LEU A 12 -36.67 -44.78 -35.92
N PHE A 13 -36.63 -45.61 -34.88
CA PHE A 13 -37.60 -46.69 -34.67
C PHE A 13 -37.75 -47.04 -33.16
N ALA A 14 -39.00 -47.32 -32.78
CA ALA A 14 -39.48 -47.60 -31.44
C ALA A 14 -39.28 -49.07 -31.01
N ALA A 15 -39.18 -49.32 -29.71
CA ALA A 15 -39.54 -50.61 -29.10
C ALA A 15 -40.03 -50.42 -27.65
N CYS A 16 -41.19 -51.01 -27.34
CA CYS A 16 -41.87 -51.03 -26.05
C CYS A 16 -41.28 -52.11 -25.12
N SER A 17 -41.32 -51.91 -23.80
CA SER A 17 -42.21 -52.67 -22.89
C SER A 17 -41.82 -52.49 -21.41
N ALA A 18 -42.84 -52.66 -20.57
CA ALA A 18 -42.96 -52.20 -19.20
C ALA A 18 -42.26 -53.08 -18.15
N GLY A 19 -41.84 -52.46 -17.05
CA GLY A 19 -41.43 -53.10 -15.81
C GLY A 19 -41.70 -52.19 -14.63
N SER A 20 -42.76 -52.51 -13.88
CA SER A 20 -43.20 -51.88 -12.63
C SER A 20 -42.15 -52.02 -11.52
N SER A 21 -41.86 -50.94 -10.77
CA SER A 21 -41.66 -51.03 -9.31
C SER A 21 -41.46 -49.66 -8.65
N ALA A 22 -42.15 -49.50 -7.51
CA ALA A 22 -41.90 -48.60 -6.39
C ALA A 22 -42.10 -47.08 -6.57
N GLU A 23 -43.24 -46.63 -6.04
CA GLU A 23 -43.52 -45.27 -5.60
C GLU A 23 -42.78 -44.99 -4.27
N PRO A 24 -42.00 -43.91 -4.16
CA PRO A 24 -41.75 -43.26 -2.88
C PRO A 24 -42.55 -41.96 -2.81
N THR A 25 -43.30 -41.82 -1.72
CA THR A 25 -43.96 -40.59 -1.29
C THR A 25 -42.95 -39.44 -1.26
N VAL A 26 -43.16 -38.41 -2.11
CA VAL A 26 -42.45 -37.13 -2.04
C VAL A 26 -43.35 -36.12 -1.37
N GLU A 27 -42.95 -35.74 -0.17
CA GLU A 27 -43.44 -34.60 0.62
C GLU A 27 -43.22 -33.28 -0.15
N PRO A 28 -44.07 -32.24 -0.01
CA PRO A 28 -43.94 -31.03 -0.81
C PRO A 28 -42.64 -30.29 -0.48
N ALA A 29 -41.76 -30.13 -1.45
CA ALA A 29 -40.58 -29.27 -1.32
C ALA A 29 -41.04 -27.82 -1.14
N SER A 30 -40.76 -27.28 0.05
CA SER A 30 -40.80 -25.85 0.35
C SER A 30 -39.91 -25.09 -0.64
N PRO A 31 -40.30 -23.93 -1.19
CA PRO A 31 -39.49 -23.22 -2.16
C PRO A 31 -38.19 -22.75 -1.49
N SER A 32 -37.10 -23.39 -1.89
CA SER A 32 -35.73 -23.00 -1.53
C SER A 32 -35.45 -21.60 -2.09
N LEU A 33 -34.85 -20.78 -1.23
CA LEU A 33 -34.38 -19.42 -1.49
C LEU A 33 -33.72 -19.32 -2.87
N SER A 34 -34.42 -18.64 -3.78
CA SER A 34 -33.87 -18.21 -5.05
C SER A 34 -32.78 -17.19 -4.75
N ALA A 35 -31.51 -17.60 -4.85
CA ALA A 35 -30.41 -16.66 -4.99
C ALA A 35 -30.62 -15.93 -6.32
N SER A 36 -31.28 -14.77 -6.27
CA SER A 36 -31.38 -13.88 -7.42
C SER A 36 -29.97 -13.47 -7.85
N PRO A 37 -29.58 -13.63 -9.13
CA PRO A 37 -28.40 -12.97 -9.64
C PRO A 37 -28.64 -11.45 -9.52
N ARG A 38 -27.77 -10.73 -8.78
CA ARG A 38 -27.82 -9.27 -8.78
C ARG A 38 -27.68 -8.77 -10.22
N PRO A 39 -28.51 -7.82 -10.67
CA PRO A 39 -28.30 -7.18 -11.96
C PRO A 39 -26.90 -6.58 -12.03
N SER A 40 -26.28 -6.57 -13.20
CA SER A 40 -25.24 -5.59 -13.53
C SER A 40 -25.86 -4.21 -13.27
N GLU A 41 -25.49 -3.55 -12.17
CA GLU A 41 -26.24 -2.40 -11.66
C GLU A 41 -26.05 -1.19 -12.58
N LEU A 42 -27.17 -0.65 -13.08
CA LEU A 42 -27.23 0.61 -13.81
C LEU A 42 -27.01 1.75 -12.82
N LEU A 43 -26.05 2.63 -13.11
CA LEU A 43 -25.85 3.89 -12.39
C LEU A 43 -26.78 4.99 -12.93
N PRO A 44 -27.24 5.92 -12.09
CA PRO A 44 -27.03 5.99 -10.64
C PRO A 44 -27.85 4.92 -9.88
N ASN A 45 -27.32 4.42 -8.76
CA ASN A 45 -28.01 3.50 -7.86
C ASN A 45 -28.05 4.04 -6.41
N THR A 46 -29.12 3.72 -5.69
CA THR A 46 -29.34 4.18 -4.32
C THR A 46 -28.60 3.28 -3.32
N PHE A 47 -27.77 3.89 -2.48
CA PHE A 47 -27.00 3.24 -1.42
C PHE A 47 -26.99 4.13 -0.15
N PRO A 48 -28.07 4.15 0.64
CA PRO A 48 -28.19 5.03 1.79
C PRO A 48 -27.35 4.53 2.98
N ILE A 49 -26.78 5.47 3.73
CA ILE A 49 -26.10 5.22 5.00
C ILE A 49 -26.60 6.21 6.05
N ASP A 50 -26.55 5.82 7.32
CA ASP A 50 -26.96 6.68 8.43
C ASP A 50 -25.78 7.50 8.96
N GLY A 51 -25.85 8.82 8.82
CA GLY A 51 -24.85 9.76 9.33
C GLY A 51 -23.61 9.93 8.43
N PRO A 52 -22.56 10.60 8.92
CA PRO A 52 -21.37 10.91 8.13
C PRO A 52 -20.54 9.67 7.83
N LEU A 53 -19.78 9.68 6.74
CA LEU A 53 -18.88 8.60 6.35
C LEU A 53 -17.78 8.33 7.37
N THR A 54 -17.40 9.37 8.12
CA THR A 54 -16.35 9.33 9.15
C THR A 54 -16.82 8.74 10.48
N ARG A 55 -18.04 8.18 10.54
CA ARG A 55 -18.59 7.51 11.73
C ARG A 55 -18.60 6.00 11.53
N GLY A 56 -18.08 5.28 12.54
CA GLY A 56 -18.14 3.82 12.56
C GLY A 56 -17.51 3.21 11.31
N ASP A 57 -18.23 2.29 10.66
CA ASP A 57 -17.82 1.58 9.45
C ASP A 57 -18.43 2.16 8.15
N ASN A 58 -19.08 3.33 8.21
CA ASN A 58 -19.79 3.91 7.07
C ASN A 58 -18.89 4.06 5.83
N ALA A 59 -17.67 4.59 5.99
CA ALA A 59 -16.70 4.68 4.91
C ALA A 59 -16.35 3.32 4.32
N ALA A 60 -16.11 2.30 5.15
CA ALA A 60 -15.79 0.95 4.68
C ALA A 60 -16.94 0.37 3.84
N ARG A 61 -18.19 0.55 4.27
CA ARG A 61 -19.38 0.08 3.55
C ARG A 61 -19.55 0.77 2.20
N VAL A 62 -19.40 2.09 2.16
CA VAL A 62 -19.51 2.87 0.92
C VAL A 62 -18.38 2.58 -0.05
N VAL A 63 -17.14 2.48 0.43
CA VAL A 63 -16.00 2.17 -0.43
C VAL A 63 -16.09 0.73 -0.97
N ALA A 64 -16.59 -0.22 -0.18
CA ALA A 64 -16.87 -1.56 -0.68
C ALA A 64 -17.93 -1.56 -1.80
N GLU A 65 -18.94 -0.71 -1.70
CA GLU A 65 -19.93 -0.55 -2.77
C GLU A 65 -19.33 0.13 -4.01
N LEU A 66 -18.50 1.16 -3.83
CA LEU A 66 -17.76 1.79 -4.93
C LEU A 66 -16.82 0.80 -5.64
N ASP A 67 -16.13 -0.06 -4.88
CA ASP A 67 -15.26 -1.11 -5.43
C ASP A 67 -16.08 -2.22 -6.13
N ARG A 68 -17.31 -2.47 -5.69
CA ARG A 68 -18.21 -3.41 -6.35
C ARG A 68 -18.71 -2.87 -7.70
N VAL A 69 -19.09 -1.59 -7.79
CA VAL A 69 -19.56 -0.99 -9.06
C VAL A 69 -18.44 -0.81 -10.08
N THR A 70 -17.17 -0.79 -9.65
CA THR A 70 -16.00 -0.88 -10.54
C THR A 70 -15.71 -2.31 -11.00
N GLU A 71 -16.54 -3.29 -10.61
CA GLU A 71 -16.30 -4.73 -10.81
C GLU A 71 -14.95 -5.19 -10.24
N HIS A 72 -14.51 -4.59 -9.13
CA HIS A 72 -13.19 -4.80 -8.55
C HIS A 72 -12.08 -4.56 -9.58
N ALA A 73 -12.17 -3.46 -10.34
CA ALA A 73 -11.05 -2.98 -11.14
C ALA A 73 -9.87 -2.53 -10.24
N PRO A 74 -8.63 -2.52 -10.73
CA PRO A 74 -7.49 -1.94 -10.00
C PRO A 74 -7.74 -0.47 -9.65
N ILE A 75 -7.54 -0.07 -8.39
CA ILE A 75 -7.84 1.30 -7.94
C ILE A 75 -6.60 2.17 -8.01
N LEU A 76 -6.76 3.40 -8.51
CA LEU A 76 -5.72 4.42 -8.65
C LEU A 76 -5.74 5.43 -7.50
N LYS A 77 -6.95 5.80 -7.04
CA LYS A 77 -7.14 6.79 -5.99
C LYS A 77 -8.46 6.59 -5.25
N LEU A 78 -8.42 6.79 -3.94
CA LEU A 78 -9.58 6.89 -3.06
C LEU A 78 -9.50 8.23 -2.32
N ASN A 79 -10.61 8.94 -2.27
CA ASN A 79 -10.82 10.07 -1.36
C ASN A 79 -12.08 9.81 -0.53
N VAL A 80 -12.04 10.11 0.77
CA VAL A 80 -13.19 10.03 1.67
C VAL A 80 -13.24 11.30 2.52
N SER A 81 -14.35 12.02 2.45
CA SER A 81 -14.69 13.13 3.34
C SER A 81 -15.80 12.71 4.31
N ASP A 82 -16.38 13.67 5.04
CA ASP A 82 -17.55 13.42 5.90
C ASP A 82 -18.82 13.07 5.10
N THR A 83 -18.92 13.55 3.87
CA THR A 83 -20.15 13.60 3.08
C THR A 83 -20.04 12.95 1.70
N ASP A 84 -18.83 12.67 1.23
CA ASP A 84 -18.61 11.95 -0.02
C ASP A 84 -17.42 10.98 0.03
N ALA A 85 -17.47 10.00 -0.86
CA ALA A 85 -16.34 9.16 -1.20
C ALA A 85 -16.19 9.13 -2.72
N THR A 86 -14.97 9.24 -3.23
CA THR A 86 -14.66 9.12 -4.66
C THR A 86 -13.61 8.04 -4.86
N LEU A 87 -13.90 7.10 -5.75
CA LEU A 87 -13.02 6.01 -6.13
C LEU A 87 -12.69 6.12 -7.61
N ILE A 88 -11.40 6.22 -7.92
CA ILE A 88 -10.88 6.26 -9.28
C ILE A 88 -10.23 4.91 -9.59
N ALA A 89 -10.73 4.23 -10.62
CA ALA A 89 -10.31 2.90 -11.03
C ALA A 89 -9.66 2.91 -12.42
N LEU A 90 -8.82 1.92 -12.67
CA LEU A 90 -8.24 1.62 -13.98
C LEU A 90 -9.10 0.56 -14.67
N GLY A 91 -9.96 1.00 -15.59
CA GLY A 91 -10.78 0.13 -16.42
C GLY A 91 -9.98 -0.52 -17.56
N PRO A 92 -10.68 -1.28 -18.44
CA PRO A 92 -10.10 -1.87 -19.64
C PRO A 92 -9.39 -0.82 -20.52
N GLU A 93 -8.37 -1.26 -21.25
CA GLU A 93 -7.58 -0.41 -22.16
C GLU A 93 -6.96 0.81 -21.47
N ASN A 94 -6.68 0.72 -20.16
CA ASN A 94 -6.16 1.79 -19.32
C ASN A 94 -7.06 3.04 -19.24
N ARG A 95 -8.36 2.89 -19.49
CA ARG A 95 -9.32 3.97 -19.31
C ARG A 95 -9.51 4.25 -17.82
N VAL A 96 -9.35 5.51 -17.42
CA VAL A 96 -9.68 5.94 -16.06
C VAL A 96 -11.20 6.04 -15.90
N LEU A 97 -11.72 5.38 -14.86
CA LEU A 97 -13.12 5.41 -14.45
C LEU A 97 -13.20 6.09 -13.08
N SER A 98 -14.23 6.89 -12.84
CA SER A 98 -14.42 7.56 -11.56
C SER A 98 -15.87 7.41 -11.10
N TYR A 99 -16.02 6.99 -9.86
CA TYR A 99 -17.29 6.77 -9.21
C TYR A 99 -17.31 7.54 -7.90
N ARG A 100 -18.46 8.12 -7.58
CA ARG A 100 -18.67 8.88 -6.36
C ARG A 100 -19.89 8.37 -5.63
N TRP A 101 -19.75 8.25 -4.32
CA TRP A 101 -20.89 8.21 -3.42
C TRP A 101 -21.11 9.61 -2.84
N TYR A 102 -22.34 10.11 -2.92
CA TYR A 102 -22.77 11.36 -2.29
C TYR A 102 -24.26 11.28 -1.99
N ASP A 103 -24.65 11.69 -0.78
CA ASP A 103 -26.05 11.77 -0.33
C ASP A 103 -26.86 10.48 -0.61
N GLY A 104 -26.27 9.33 -0.28
CA GLY A 104 -26.93 8.04 -0.43
C GLY A 104 -27.05 7.53 -1.87
N VAL A 105 -26.31 8.09 -2.83
CA VAL A 105 -26.32 7.69 -4.23
C VAL A 105 -24.90 7.38 -4.69
N VAL A 106 -24.71 6.25 -5.37
CA VAL A 106 -23.50 5.99 -6.14
C VAL A 106 -23.76 6.33 -7.61
N ASP A 107 -22.85 7.07 -8.22
CA ASP A 107 -22.91 7.47 -9.62
C ASP A 107 -21.50 7.54 -10.22
N SER A 108 -21.43 7.50 -11.55
CA SER A 108 -20.24 7.87 -12.29
C SER A 108 -20.00 9.38 -12.22
N THR A 109 -18.74 9.80 -12.17
CA THR A 109 -18.38 11.22 -12.24
C THR A 109 -17.26 11.43 -13.23
N ILE A 110 -17.16 12.64 -13.76
CA ILE A 110 -16.04 13.04 -14.60
C ILE A 110 -14.81 13.25 -13.71
N THR A 111 -13.64 12.86 -14.20
CA THR A 111 -12.36 13.13 -13.57
C THR A 111 -11.35 13.60 -14.61
N ASP A 112 -10.45 14.49 -14.18
CA ASP A 112 -9.26 14.91 -14.91
C ASP A 112 -8.05 14.01 -14.63
N PHE A 113 -8.21 12.99 -13.79
CA PHE A 113 -7.15 12.05 -13.46
C PHE A 113 -6.72 11.25 -14.71
N ALA A 114 -5.42 11.26 -14.99
CA ALA A 114 -4.82 10.54 -16.10
C ALA A 114 -3.97 9.36 -15.60
N PHE A 115 -4.07 8.22 -16.27
CA PHE A 115 -3.20 7.08 -16.01
C PHE A 115 -1.86 7.24 -16.77
N LEU A 116 -0.76 7.26 -16.02
CA LEU A 116 0.62 7.45 -16.46
C LEU A 116 1.51 6.28 -16.02
N GLY A 117 0.92 5.11 -15.69
CA GLY A 117 1.64 3.97 -15.14
C GLY A 117 1.73 3.96 -13.62
N GLN A 118 0.82 4.64 -12.93
CA GLN A 118 0.77 4.64 -11.47
C GLN A 118 0.52 3.24 -10.91
N LYS A 119 0.98 3.01 -9.68
CA LYS A 119 0.63 1.81 -8.93
C LYS A 119 -0.86 1.80 -8.61
N THR A 120 -1.43 0.60 -8.60
CA THR A 120 -2.83 0.36 -8.23
C THR A 120 -2.91 -0.38 -6.89
N PHE A 121 -4.07 -0.34 -6.25
CA PHE A 121 -4.31 -1.01 -4.98
C PHE A 121 -5.72 -1.62 -4.89
N ARG A 122 -5.97 -2.39 -3.83
CA ARG A 122 -7.32 -2.83 -3.43
C ARG A 122 -7.77 -2.03 -2.21
N PRO A 123 -8.99 -1.44 -2.21
CA PRO A 123 -9.46 -0.69 -1.05
C PRO A 123 -9.56 -1.53 0.23
N ALA A 124 -9.79 -2.85 0.08
CA ALA A 124 -9.84 -3.80 1.18
C ALA A 124 -8.50 -3.98 1.93
N ASP A 125 -7.38 -3.57 1.34
CA ASP A 125 -6.06 -3.62 1.98
C ASP A 125 -5.87 -2.48 3.00
N PHE A 126 -6.79 -1.52 3.04
CA PHE A 126 -6.71 -0.34 3.92
C PHE A 126 -7.74 -0.43 5.06
N PRO A 127 -7.37 -0.01 6.29
CA PRO A 127 -8.19 -0.15 7.48
C PRO A 127 -9.29 0.92 7.57
N LEU A 128 -10.22 0.95 6.60
CA LEU A 128 -11.27 1.97 6.52
C LEU A 128 -12.23 1.98 7.71
N THR A 129 -12.36 0.87 8.43
CA THR A 129 -13.09 0.81 9.71
C THR A 129 -12.41 1.60 10.83
N GLN A 130 -11.11 1.88 10.69
CA GLN A 130 -10.32 2.71 11.60
C GLN A 130 -10.21 4.17 11.12
N LEU A 131 -10.96 4.55 10.08
CA LEU A 131 -10.99 5.94 9.61
C LEU A 131 -11.30 6.95 10.73
N PRO A 132 -12.28 6.73 11.65
CA PRO A 132 -12.52 7.66 12.75
C PRO A 132 -11.27 7.91 13.61
N LEU A 133 -10.54 6.84 13.96
CA LEU A 133 -9.30 6.92 14.73
C LEU A 133 -8.21 7.70 13.99
N MET A 134 -8.03 7.44 12.69
CA MET A 134 -7.03 8.16 11.88
C MET A 134 -7.36 9.66 11.80
N LEU A 135 -8.64 10.01 11.70
CA LEU A 135 -9.07 11.41 11.70
C LEU A 135 -8.81 12.08 13.05
N ASP A 136 -9.08 11.41 14.17
CA ASP A 136 -8.78 11.93 15.51
C ASP A 136 -7.27 12.14 15.70
N ILE A 137 -6.45 11.18 15.26
CA ILE A 137 -4.98 11.30 15.28
C ILE A 137 -4.51 12.47 14.41
N ALA A 138 -5.05 12.60 13.19
CA ALA A 138 -4.72 13.70 12.30
C ALA A 138 -5.10 15.07 12.91
N ASP A 139 -6.26 15.16 13.59
CA ASP A 139 -6.70 16.37 14.29
C ASP A 139 -5.76 16.75 15.45
N MET A 140 -5.34 15.77 16.26
CA MET A 140 -4.35 15.95 17.33
C MET A 140 -2.99 16.41 16.76
N LEU A 141 -2.62 15.87 15.60
CA LEU A 141 -1.41 16.27 14.87
C LEU A 141 -1.60 17.57 14.10
N GLY A 142 -2.76 18.22 14.15
CA GLY A 142 -2.98 19.57 13.65
C GLY A 142 -3.47 19.68 12.21
N VAL A 143 -4.02 18.61 11.63
CA VAL A 143 -4.83 18.72 10.40
C VAL A 143 -6.15 19.39 10.79
N LYS A 144 -6.44 20.55 10.20
CA LYS A 144 -7.63 21.37 10.53
C LYS A 144 -8.36 21.78 9.25
N GLY A 145 -9.65 22.09 9.38
CA GLY A 145 -10.51 22.51 8.27
C GLY A 145 -11.28 21.34 7.67
N ARG A 146 -11.56 21.38 6.36
CA ARG A 146 -12.22 20.26 5.67
C ARG A 146 -11.23 19.13 5.50
N VAL A 147 -11.45 18.04 6.22
CA VAL A 147 -10.54 16.88 6.25
C VAL A 147 -10.91 15.89 5.16
N VAL A 148 -9.90 15.34 4.49
CA VAL A 148 -10.05 14.28 3.51
C VAL A 148 -9.04 13.17 3.79
N TYR A 149 -9.55 11.95 3.93
CA TYR A 149 -8.72 10.75 3.90
C TYR A 149 -8.47 10.35 2.46
N GLN A 150 -7.24 9.95 2.15
CA GLN A 150 -6.81 9.65 0.79
C GLN A 150 -5.98 8.37 0.77
N VAL A 151 -6.19 7.58 -0.28
CA VAL A 151 -5.27 6.50 -0.66
C VAL A 151 -4.89 6.69 -2.12
N GLN A 152 -3.60 6.81 -2.39
CA GLN A 152 -3.08 6.96 -3.74
C GLN A 152 -1.58 6.69 -3.77
N GLN A 153 -1.03 6.48 -4.96
CA GLN A 153 0.41 6.61 -5.13
C GLN A 153 0.85 8.04 -4.79
N PHE A 154 1.91 8.17 -3.99
CA PHE A 154 2.52 9.45 -3.67
C PHE A 154 3.85 9.59 -4.40
N ARG A 155 3.95 10.49 -5.39
CA ARG A 155 5.11 10.63 -6.27
C ARG A 155 5.45 9.30 -6.96
N ASP A 156 6.73 8.96 -7.10
CA ASP A 156 7.18 7.68 -7.66
C ASP A 156 7.24 6.55 -6.61
N LEU A 157 6.60 6.74 -5.44
CA LEU A 157 6.67 5.82 -4.31
C LEU A 157 5.63 4.70 -4.41
N GLU A 158 5.42 4.01 -3.29
CA GLU A 158 4.31 3.08 -3.07
C GLU A 158 2.96 3.80 -2.96
N VAL A 159 1.89 3.01 -2.98
CA VAL A 159 0.56 3.49 -2.56
C VAL A 159 0.58 3.73 -1.06
N VAL A 160 0.12 4.91 -0.64
CA VAL A 160 0.10 5.33 0.77
C VAL A 160 -1.30 5.81 1.16
N GLN A 161 -1.57 5.79 2.46
CA GLN A 161 -2.76 6.41 3.02
C GLN A 161 -2.40 7.63 3.86
N SER A 162 -3.22 8.66 3.77
CA SER A 162 -3.03 9.92 4.47
C SER A 162 -4.35 10.61 4.81
N VAL A 163 -4.27 11.54 5.76
CA VAL A 163 -5.33 12.49 6.07
C VAL A 163 -4.77 13.89 5.86
N SER A 164 -5.46 14.69 5.05
CA SER A 164 -5.08 16.06 4.68
C SER A 164 -6.25 17.03 4.85
N SER A 165 -5.94 18.33 4.83
CA SER A 165 -6.94 19.40 4.81
C SER A 165 -7.25 19.90 3.39
N GLN A 166 -8.39 20.57 3.21
CA GLN A 166 -8.75 21.28 1.98
C GLN A 166 -9.07 22.76 2.29
N PRO A 167 -8.33 23.75 1.73
CA PRO A 167 -7.07 23.57 0.98
C PRO A 167 -5.97 22.92 1.84
N GLU A 168 -5.05 22.20 1.19
CA GLU A 168 -4.02 21.43 1.89
C GLU A 168 -3.01 22.34 2.59
N THR A 169 -3.02 22.27 3.92
CA THR A 169 -2.06 22.97 4.80
C THR A 169 -1.21 21.98 5.59
N LYS A 170 -1.73 20.78 5.84
CA LYS A 170 -1.04 19.71 6.55
C LYS A 170 -1.56 18.36 6.10
N THR A 171 -0.63 17.42 6.01
CA THR A 171 -0.90 16.02 5.67
C THR A 171 -0.21 15.11 6.68
N VAL A 172 -0.96 14.15 7.21
CA VAL A 172 -0.48 13.10 8.11
C VAL A 172 -0.61 11.77 7.38
N PHE A 173 0.49 11.03 7.27
CA PHE A 173 0.49 9.70 6.67
C PHE A 173 0.24 8.63 7.73
N PHE A 174 -0.30 7.50 7.31
CA PHE A 174 -0.57 6.37 8.20
C PHE A 174 0.04 5.08 7.64
N ASN A 175 0.51 4.22 8.53
CA ASN A 175 0.90 2.84 8.23
C ASN A 175 -0.35 1.99 7.96
N GLU A 176 -0.18 0.79 7.39
CA GLU A 176 -1.26 -0.14 7.07
C GLU A 176 -2.13 -0.53 8.28
N ASP A 177 -1.58 -0.43 9.50
CA ASP A 177 -2.27 -0.72 10.77
C ASP A 177 -3.02 0.50 11.37
N ALA A 178 -3.19 1.57 10.60
CA ALA A 178 -3.82 2.84 10.99
C ALA A 178 -3.04 3.65 12.05
N THR A 179 -1.79 3.30 12.34
CA THR A 179 -0.91 4.16 13.16
C THR A 179 -0.36 5.31 12.33
N ALA A 180 -0.22 6.51 12.91
CA ALA A 180 0.40 7.62 12.21
C ALA A 180 1.89 7.37 11.96
N VAL A 181 2.36 7.75 10.79
CA VAL A 181 3.78 7.72 10.47
C VAL A 181 4.48 8.80 11.27
N GLU A 182 5.36 8.37 12.15
CA GLU A 182 6.09 9.25 13.05
C GLU A 182 7.09 10.13 12.29
N GLN A 183 7.29 11.35 12.78
CA GLN A 183 8.40 12.19 12.38
C GLN A 183 9.65 11.74 13.14
N LEU A 184 10.64 11.20 12.43
CA LEU A 184 11.91 10.79 13.02
C LEU A 184 13.02 11.80 12.74
N GLY A 185 13.79 12.16 13.76
CA GLY A 185 15.03 12.93 13.65
C GLY A 185 16.27 12.03 13.67
N THR A 186 17.41 12.52 13.17
CA THR A 186 18.63 11.70 13.03
C THR A 186 19.63 11.84 14.19
N THR A 187 19.23 12.50 15.27
CA THR A 187 20.11 12.81 16.41
C THR A 187 19.70 12.09 17.69
N ASP A 188 18.42 11.75 17.85
CA ASP A 188 17.93 10.99 19.00
C ASP A 188 18.17 9.49 18.79
N PRO A 189 18.76 8.76 19.76
CA PRO A 189 19.03 7.34 19.60
C PRO A 189 17.78 6.49 19.34
N THR A 190 16.64 6.83 19.95
CA THR A 190 15.36 6.12 19.76
C THR A 190 14.84 6.33 18.35
N ASP A 191 14.94 7.55 17.83
CA ASP A 191 14.57 7.84 16.44
C ASP A 191 15.49 7.12 15.45
N VAL A 192 16.79 7.08 15.72
CA VAL A 192 17.76 6.35 14.90
C VAL A 192 17.46 4.85 14.88
N GLU A 193 17.17 4.25 16.04
CA GLU A 193 16.79 2.85 16.14
C GLU A 193 15.53 2.54 15.32
N ARG A 194 14.46 3.33 15.51
CA ARG A 194 13.20 3.17 14.78
C ARG A 194 13.39 3.38 13.28
N GLY A 195 14.16 4.40 12.90
CA GLY A 195 14.41 4.75 11.50
C GLY A 195 15.17 3.64 10.78
N LEU A 196 16.26 3.16 11.37
CA LEU A 196 17.05 2.05 10.85
C LEU A 196 16.22 0.75 10.78
N SER A 197 15.49 0.41 11.84
CA SER A 197 14.59 -0.74 11.87
C SER A 197 13.55 -0.68 10.73
N THR A 198 12.99 0.51 10.48
CA THR A 198 11.99 0.70 9.42
C THR A 198 12.54 0.44 8.01
N VAL A 199 13.77 0.85 7.73
CA VAL A 199 14.39 0.72 6.40
C VAL A 199 15.11 -0.62 6.21
N ILE A 200 15.59 -1.25 7.27
CA ILE A 200 16.07 -2.63 7.25
C ILE A 200 14.89 -3.59 7.03
N GLY A 201 13.77 -3.33 7.73
CA GLY A 201 12.58 -4.16 7.65
C GLY A 201 12.89 -5.62 7.94
N THR A 202 12.58 -6.51 6.99
CA THR A 202 12.84 -7.95 7.10
C THR A 202 14.14 -8.41 6.43
N ALA A 203 14.96 -7.48 5.91
CA ALA A 203 16.22 -7.83 5.26
C ALA A 203 17.23 -8.37 6.28
N THR A 204 17.72 -9.60 6.04
CA THR A 204 18.75 -10.22 6.89
C THR A 204 20.17 -9.86 6.44
N HIS A 205 20.34 -9.53 5.17
CA HIS A 205 21.63 -9.17 4.56
C HIS A 205 21.51 -7.81 3.89
N LEU A 206 22.44 -6.93 4.22
CA LEU A 206 22.50 -5.55 3.74
C LEU A 206 23.76 -5.35 2.91
N LEU A 207 23.64 -4.57 1.85
CA LEU A 207 24.77 -4.07 1.08
C LEU A 207 25.24 -2.72 1.62
N GLU A 208 24.28 -1.91 2.09
CA GLU A 208 24.51 -0.63 2.73
C GLU A 208 23.34 -0.30 3.65
N VAL A 209 23.60 0.43 4.73
CA VAL A 209 22.56 1.12 5.50
C VAL A 209 23.09 2.47 5.95
N GLY A 210 22.23 3.45 6.13
CA GLY A 210 22.65 4.74 6.61
C GLY A 210 21.51 5.67 6.99
N PHE A 211 21.89 6.84 7.51
CA PHE A 211 20.98 7.94 7.74
C PHE A 211 21.67 9.30 7.69
N SER A 212 20.91 10.33 7.34
CA SER A 212 21.30 11.74 7.43
C SER A 212 20.05 12.62 7.46
N ALA A 213 20.17 13.86 7.96
CA ALA A 213 19.04 14.79 7.98
C ALA A 213 18.50 15.09 6.57
N GLN A 214 19.37 15.04 5.56
CA GLN A 214 19.05 15.38 4.17
C GLN A 214 18.40 14.20 3.41
N ARG A 215 18.85 12.96 3.67
CA ARG A 215 18.37 11.77 2.96
C ARG A 215 17.34 10.98 3.76
N GLY A 216 17.21 11.24 5.06
CA GLY A 216 16.47 10.37 5.98
C GLY A 216 17.24 9.07 6.22
N TYR A 217 16.53 7.99 6.48
CA TYR A 217 17.08 6.65 6.68
C TYR A 217 17.04 5.86 5.38
N TRP A 218 18.01 4.99 5.15
CA TRP A 218 17.96 4.06 4.03
C TRP A 218 18.70 2.75 4.26
N ALA A 219 18.30 1.73 3.52
CA ALA A 219 19.02 0.47 3.39
C ALA A 219 19.04 0.03 1.93
N VAL A 220 20.16 -0.53 1.49
CA VAL A 220 20.31 -1.16 0.18
C VAL A 220 20.52 -2.66 0.40
N TYR A 221 19.72 -3.48 -0.26
CA TYR A 221 19.81 -4.94 -0.13
C TYR A 221 19.27 -5.62 -1.39
N ASP A 222 19.58 -6.90 -1.53
CA ASP A 222 19.05 -7.72 -2.60
C ASP A 222 17.65 -8.25 -2.26
N ARG A 223 16.71 -8.07 -3.18
CA ARG A 223 15.37 -8.64 -3.12
C ARG A 223 15.21 -9.59 -4.31
N GLY A 224 15.51 -10.87 -4.10
CA GLY A 224 15.56 -11.85 -5.17
C GLY A 224 16.75 -11.61 -6.09
N ARG A 225 16.51 -11.29 -7.37
CA ARG A 225 17.58 -11.00 -8.36
C ARG A 225 17.87 -9.50 -8.53
N GLU A 226 17.12 -8.65 -7.84
CA GLU A 226 17.21 -7.20 -7.96
C GLU A 226 17.86 -6.60 -6.72
N THR A 227 18.60 -5.51 -6.90
CA THR A 227 19.05 -4.68 -5.79
C THR A 227 18.08 -3.52 -5.62
N VAL A 228 17.67 -3.26 -4.38
CA VAL A 228 16.69 -2.21 -4.06
C VAL A 228 17.21 -1.28 -2.97
N LEU A 229 16.74 -0.04 -3.01
CA LEU A 229 16.91 0.96 -1.97
C LEU A 229 15.57 1.10 -1.24
N ARG A 230 15.53 0.76 0.04
CA ARG A 230 14.42 1.11 0.93
C ARG A 230 14.78 2.39 1.68
N GLN A 231 13.93 3.41 1.62
CA GLN A 231 14.21 4.73 2.19
C GLN A 231 13.00 5.26 2.96
N ARG A 232 13.26 6.05 4.01
CA ARG A 232 12.25 6.77 4.79
C ARG A 232 12.77 8.17 5.13
N MET A 233 11.95 9.19 4.91
CA MET A 233 12.32 10.58 5.18
C MET A 233 11.20 11.32 5.92
N GLY A 234 11.52 11.89 7.09
CA GLY A 234 10.56 12.64 7.91
C GLY A 234 9.31 11.81 8.23
N GLY A 235 8.14 12.46 8.17
CA GLY A 235 6.82 11.83 8.35
C GLY A 235 6.26 11.09 7.13
N LEU A 236 7.11 10.66 6.18
CA LEU A 236 6.67 9.85 5.04
C LEU A 236 6.86 8.34 5.34
N PRO A 237 5.94 7.47 4.88
CA PRO A 237 6.13 6.03 4.94
C PRO A 237 7.42 5.61 4.23
N ALA A 238 7.99 4.48 4.65
CA ALA A 238 9.12 3.90 3.93
C ALA A 238 8.67 3.36 2.56
N TYR A 239 9.51 3.55 1.56
CA TYR A 239 9.25 3.11 0.18
C TYR A 239 10.48 2.40 -0.39
N ILE A 240 10.25 1.61 -1.45
CA ILE A 240 11.29 0.83 -2.12
C ILE A 240 11.40 1.29 -3.58
N VAL A 241 12.62 1.51 -4.04
CA VAL A 241 12.94 1.77 -5.45
C VAL A 241 14.07 0.86 -5.93
N PRO A 242 14.15 0.55 -7.23
CA PRO A 242 15.31 -0.11 -7.80
C PRO A 242 16.59 0.69 -7.51
N ALA A 243 17.69 -0.01 -7.25
CA ALA A 243 18.97 0.62 -6.96
C ALA A 243 20.11 -0.09 -7.68
N GLN A 244 21.14 0.68 -8.02
CA GLN A 244 22.40 0.09 -8.46
C GLN A 244 23.06 -0.61 -7.26
N ARG A 245 23.55 -1.83 -7.48
CA ARG A 245 24.30 -2.55 -6.47
C ARG A 245 25.59 -1.77 -6.10
N PRO A 246 25.79 -1.37 -4.84
CA PRO A 246 27.05 -0.77 -4.43
C PRO A 246 28.18 -1.80 -4.50
N THR A 247 29.40 -1.30 -4.65
CA THR A 247 30.61 -2.15 -4.57
C THR A 247 30.78 -2.68 -3.15
N GLY A 248 31.28 -3.91 -3.04
CA GLY A 248 31.46 -4.58 -1.75
C GLY A 248 30.63 -5.85 -1.60
N ARG A 249 30.58 -6.35 -0.37
CA ARG A 249 29.86 -7.58 -0.03
C ARG A 249 28.71 -7.29 0.91
N ALA A 250 27.71 -8.17 0.90
CA ALA A 250 26.64 -8.10 1.88
C ALA A 250 27.16 -8.44 3.29
N PHE A 251 26.56 -7.83 4.31
CA PHE A 251 26.81 -8.09 5.73
C PHE A 251 25.49 -8.35 6.45
N LEU A 252 25.54 -8.97 7.63
CA LEU A 252 24.33 -9.33 8.36
C LEU A 252 23.74 -8.08 9.03
N ALA A 253 22.43 -7.87 8.90
CA ALA A 253 21.74 -6.77 9.55
C ALA A 253 21.90 -6.82 11.09
N SER A 254 21.97 -8.02 11.66
CA SER A 254 22.18 -8.24 13.10
C SER A 254 23.56 -7.82 13.61
N GLN A 255 24.49 -7.42 12.74
CA GLN A 255 25.79 -6.87 13.15
C GLN A 255 25.70 -5.36 13.46
N ILE A 256 24.60 -4.71 13.12
CA ILE A 256 24.39 -3.28 13.40
C ILE A 256 23.97 -3.14 14.86
N ASP A 257 24.81 -2.48 15.64
CA ASP A 257 24.46 -2.00 16.97
C ASP A 257 24.16 -0.49 16.90
N VAL A 258 22.91 -0.13 17.14
CA VAL A 258 22.46 1.26 17.08
C VAL A 258 23.13 2.10 18.16
N GLN A 259 23.36 1.55 19.35
CA GLN A 259 23.98 2.28 20.45
C GLN A 259 25.43 2.65 20.13
N VAL A 260 26.15 1.74 19.46
CA VAL A 260 27.49 2.04 18.94
C VAL A 260 27.41 3.18 17.93
N ILE A 261 26.52 3.10 16.95
CA ILE A 261 26.40 4.15 15.91
C ILE A 261 26.06 5.51 16.52
N THR A 262 25.08 5.58 17.41
CA THR A 262 24.64 6.83 18.03
C THR A 262 25.71 7.40 18.97
N GLY A 263 26.50 6.54 19.62
CA GLY A 263 27.64 6.96 20.44
C GLY A 263 28.80 7.58 19.64
N LEU A 264 28.84 7.37 18.33
CA LEU A 264 29.85 7.96 17.43
C LEU A 264 29.45 9.33 16.87
N LEU A 265 28.20 9.75 17.05
CA LEU A 265 27.70 11.00 16.49
C LEU A 265 28.22 12.21 17.31
N PRO A 266 28.97 13.14 16.70
CA PRO A 266 29.23 14.42 17.32
C PRO A 266 27.96 15.29 17.32
N GLU A 267 28.01 16.43 18.01
CA GLU A 267 26.97 17.45 17.87
C GLU A 267 26.93 17.98 16.42
N GLY A 268 25.74 18.03 15.83
CA GLY A 268 25.53 18.56 14.48
C GLY A 268 24.85 17.59 13.51
N SER A 269 24.80 17.97 12.22
CA SER A 269 24.21 17.16 11.16
C SER A 269 25.28 16.27 10.53
N CYS A 270 25.20 14.97 10.79
CA CYS A 270 26.09 13.98 10.22
C CYS A 270 25.36 13.06 9.24
N GLU A 271 26.13 12.50 8.31
CA GLU A 271 25.75 11.35 7.50
C GLU A 271 26.47 10.11 8.03
N VAL A 272 25.71 9.07 8.32
CA VAL A 272 26.25 7.77 8.71
C VAL A 272 25.99 6.75 7.62
N VAL A 273 27.03 6.02 7.23
CA VAL A 273 26.93 4.92 6.26
C VAL A 273 27.67 3.69 6.78
N VAL A 274 26.97 2.56 6.86
CA VAL A 274 27.56 1.25 7.14
C VAL A 274 27.64 0.45 5.86
N ARG A 275 28.85 0.06 5.46
CA ARG A 275 29.12 -0.72 4.24
C ARG A 275 30.31 -1.65 4.45
N ALA A 276 30.31 -2.82 3.80
CA ALA A 276 31.48 -3.71 3.76
C ALA A 276 32.18 -3.64 2.41
N ALA A 277 33.49 -3.37 2.40
CA ALA A 277 34.31 -3.53 1.20
C ALA A 277 34.50 -5.02 0.85
N GLU A 278 34.86 -5.34 -0.39
CA GLU A 278 34.92 -6.72 -0.90
C GLU A 278 35.75 -7.67 -0.03
N LYS A 279 36.89 -7.18 0.48
CA LYS A 279 37.85 -7.95 1.28
C LYS A 279 37.95 -7.49 2.74
N ALA A 280 37.04 -6.63 3.20
CA ALA A 280 37.08 -6.06 4.55
C ALA A 280 35.81 -6.39 5.34
N GLN A 281 35.90 -6.24 6.66
CA GLN A 281 34.71 -6.24 7.50
C GLN A 281 33.85 -4.98 7.22
N PRO A 282 32.53 -5.04 7.46
CA PRO A 282 31.70 -3.84 7.49
C PRO A 282 32.28 -2.77 8.41
N ARG A 283 32.19 -1.52 7.98
CA ARG A 283 32.67 -0.34 8.72
C ARG A 283 31.59 0.72 8.75
N ILE A 284 31.57 1.49 9.83
CA ILE A 284 30.74 2.69 10.00
C ILE A 284 31.56 3.87 9.46
N THR A 285 30.99 4.64 8.56
CA THR A 285 31.58 5.91 8.09
C THR A 285 30.70 7.03 8.59
N VAL A 286 31.26 7.94 9.37
CA VAL A 286 30.58 9.12 9.90
C VAL A 286 31.16 10.35 9.21
N GLY A 287 30.34 11.04 8.43
CA GLY A 287 30.68 12.28 7.75
C GLY A 287 29.97 13.48 8.37
N CYS A 288 30.71 14.41 8.96
CA CYS A 288 30.17 15.64 9.55
C CYS A 288 31.01 16.83 9.06
N ASP A 289 30.37 17.90 8.60
CA ASP A 289 31.01 19.16 8.20
C ASP A 289 32.24 18.99 7.28
N GLY A 290 32.14 18.06 6.32
CA GLY A 290 33.21 17.77 5.35
C GLY A 290 34.35 16.90 5.87
N THR A 291 34.34 16.48 7.13
CA THR A 291 35.27 15.50 7.69
C THR A 291 34.64 14.12 7.70
N GLN A 292 35.37 13.09 7.27
CA GLN A 292 34.95 11.69 7.38
C GLN A 292 35.84 10.93 8.36
N ARG A 293 35.20 10.13 9.21
CA ARG A 293 35.85 9.18 10.11
C ARG A 293 35.31 7.78 9.86
N HIS A 294 36.15 6.79 10.04
CA HIS A 294 35.82 5.38 9.83
C HIS A 294 35.97 4.61 11.13
N TYR A 295 35.00 3.75 11.43
CA TYR A 295 34.96 2.96 12.64
C TYR A 295 34.65 1.50 12.32
N SER A 296 35.15 0.59 13.15
CA SER A 296 34.68 -0.79 13.17
C SER A 296 33.23 -0.84 13.65
N LEU A 297 32.55 -1.99 13.48
CA LEU A 297 31.21 -2.17 14.05
C LEU A 297 31.19 -2.17 15.58
N ALA A 298 32.35 -2.28 16.24
CA ALA A 298 32.49 -2.14 17.69
C ALA A 298 32.74 -0.68 18.14
N GLY A 299 32.82 0.27 17.20
CA GLY A 299 33.05 1.69 17.50
C GLY A 299 34.52 2.11 17.60
N GLU A 300 35.46 1.22 17.26
CA GLU A 300 36.89 1.54 17.27
C GLU A 300 37.27 2.31 16.00
N GLU A 301 37.96 3.46 16.13
CA GLU A 301 38.40 4.25 14.98
C GLU A 301 39.46 3.50 14.15
N ILE A 302 39.25 3.46 12.84
CA ILE A 302 40.14 2.82 11.88
C ILE A 302 40.93 3.91 11.17
N HIS A 303 42.19 4.07 11.53
CA HIS A 303 43.10 5.00 10.85
C HIS A 303 43.73 4.33 9.63
N GLY A 304 43.46 4.89 8.44
CA GLY A 304 44.08 4.47 7.18
C GLY A 304 43.14 3.74 6.24
N SER A 305 43.07 4.24 5.00
CA SER A 305 42.64 3.51 3.81
C SER A 305 43.73 3.63 2.77
#